data_AF-A0A1S3MC90-F1
#
_entry.id   AF-A0A1S3MC90-F1
#
_cell.length_a   1.000
_cell.length_b   1.000
_cell.length_c   1.000
_cell.angle_alpha   90.00
_cell.angle_beta   90.00
_cell.angle_gamma   90.00
#
_symmetry.space_group_name_H-M   'P 1'
#
loop_
_entity.id
_entity.type
_entity.pdbx_description
1 polymer ?
#
loop_
_entity_poly.entity_id
_entity_poly.type
_entity_poly.pdbx_seq_one_letter_code
_entity_poly.pdbx_strand_id
1 'polypeptide(L)'
;MTSHFPPVTTVVLLCLLLHSTDGTCPSICLCTSDTLSCGSQGLTRLPLLLHHTTATLDLSYNRLGWIGPGSFSSLPRLDTLRLANNQLSTIGHGVFHNASSLRHLDLSSNRLQVMEQHCLQGLWRLEELLLYNNRIAHVEGGMLSGLSSLRKVYFSLNQITEFPFFSIQDHSHPFLTMLDLSSNRLTTLPWEDVKALPGSVQKGLYLHNNSLVCECSMYSVFWHWEQRGFDSVREFTEENTCLIYGEPRSSVQILQHSRYFQNCTVGKVVSLPVAVLISNLIVYEGERVQLDCQTSLRGKELSYMWVSPNQEHLTWTSFNDTLMNVFPNGTLEIPAARVNDTGVYVCMTRDNKHMLNATREVNVTVVSAMPYSFSTGYTTLLGCVVSLVVILMYLYLTPCRCGCCKQPQAIPIPAYNPGTLASIFSPTLSNKHVVFIEPMLEDQNGGLRVALATERSTLQWEWDTSGLT
;
A
#
# COMPACT_ATOMS: atom_id res chain seq x y z
N MET A 1 -48.54 61.54 -34.33
CA MET A 1 -48.50 60.06 -34.26
C MET A 1 -47.21 59.67 -33.56
N THR A 2 -47.31 58.98 -32.42
CA THR A 2 -46.15 58.59 -31.59
C THR A 2 -45.85 57.11 -31.76
N SER A 3 -44.70 56.77 -32.35
CA SER A 3 -44.30 55.38 -32.59
C SER A 3 -43.68 54.75 -31.34
N HIS A 4 -44.41 53.83 -30.70
CA HIS A 4 -43.84 52.93 -29.71
C HIS A 4 -42.85 51.97 -30.38
N PHE A 5 -41.61 51.95 -29.90
CA PHE A 5 -40.68 50.84 -30.14
C PHE A 5 -40.94 49.71 -29.11
N PRO A 6 -40.76 48.43 -29.48
CA PRO A 6 -41.05 47.30 -28.59
C PRO A 6 -39.97 47.11 -27.51
N PRO A 7 -40.33 46.60 -26.32
CA PRO A 7 -39.40 46.47 -25.17
C PRO A 7 -38.30 45.40 -25.33
N VAL A 8 -38.29 44.66 -26.44
CA VAL A 8 -37.35 43.54 -26.66
C VAL A 8 -35.93 44.04 -26.93
N THR A 9 -35.77 45.15 -27.68
CA THR A 9 -34.44 45.70 -28.00
C THR A 9 -33.72 46.24 -26.76
N THR A 10 -34.46 46.83 -25.83
CA THR A 10 -33.91 47.31 -24.54
C THR A 10 -33.44 46.18 -23.64
N VAL A 11 -34.13 45.01 -23.64
CA VAL A 11 -33.69 43.84 -22.86
C VAL A 11 -32.45 43.20 -23.48
N VAL A 12 -32.39 43.03 -24.81
CA VAL A 12 -31.20 42.51 -25.49
C VAL A 12 -29.98 43.42 -25.27
N LEU A 13 -30.16 44.75 -25.30
CA LEU A 13 -29.08 45.69 -25.02
C LEU A 13 -28.62 45.62 -23.54
N LEU A 14 -29.54 45.42 -22.59
CA LEU A 14 -29.17 45.19 -21.19
C LEU A 14 -28.41 43.88 -21.00
N CYS A 15 -28.80 42.78 -21.66
CA CYS A 15 -28.06 41.51 -21.60
C CYS A 15 -26.66 41.59 -22.21
N LEU A 16 -26.48 42.41 -23.27
CA LEU A 16 -25.15 42.69 -23.82
C LEU A 16 -24.30 43.56 -22.88
N LEU A 17 -24.94 44.47 -22.11
CA LEU A 17 -24.27 45.28 -21.08
C LEU A 17 -24.08 44.55 -19.73
N LEU A 18 -24.67 43.38 -19.55
CA LEU A 18 -24.49 42.49 -18.38
C LEU A 18 -23.35 41.47 -18.56
N HIS A 19 -22.48 41.66 -19.57
CA HIS A 19 -21.22 40.92 -19.69
C HIS A 19 -20.21 41.40 -18.63
N SER A 20 -20.37 40.87 -17.41
CA SER A 20 -19.38 40.75 -16.33
C SER A 20 -18.32 41.85 -16.25
N THR A 21 -18.54 42.84 -15.40
CA THR A 21 -17.49 43.75 -14.91
C THR A 21 -16.56 43.01 -13.93
N ASP A 22 -15.73 42.12 -14.46
CA ASP A 22 -14.68 41.41 -13.72
C ASP A 22 -13.44 41.23 -14.62
N GLY A 23 -12.29 40.85 -14.04
CA GLY A 23 -10.99 40.98 -14.69
C GLY A 23 -10.86 40.26 -16.05
N THR A 24 -10.39 40.98 -17.07
CA THR A 24 -10.23 40.43 -18.43
C THR A 24 -9.27 39.24 -18.46
N CYS A 25 -9.71 38.16 -19.12
CA CYS A 25 -8.88 36.98 -19.37
C CYS A 25 -7.57 37.38 -20.08
N PRO A 26 -6.39 36.90 -19.62
CA PRO A 26 -5.14 37.12 -20.34
C PRO A 26 -5.25 36.55 -21.76
N SER A 27 -4.96 37.35 -22.79
CA SER A 27 -5.16 36.97 -24.20
C SER A 27 -4.31 35.80 -24.71
N ILE A 28 -3.37 35.33 -23.89
CA ILE A 28 -2.50 34.17 -24.13
C ILE A 28 -3.13 32.88 -23.52
N CYS A 29 -4.17 33.00 -22.69
CA CYS A 29 -4.76 31.91 -21.94
C CYS A 29 -6.25 31.72 -22.30
N LEU A 30 -6.77 30.54 -22.01
CA LEU A 30 -8.18 30.20 -22.06
C LEU A 30 -8.78 30.27 -20.65
N CYS A 31 -9.82 31.06 -20.47
CA CYS A 31 -10.55 31.17 -19.20
C CYS A 31 -11.92 30.52 -19.31
N THR A 32 -12.23 29.58 -18.43
CA THR A 32 -13.53 28.90 -18.34
C THR A 32 -13.97 28.81 -16.88
N SER A 33 -14.95 29.64 -16.50
CA SER A 33 -15.47 29.75 -15.13
C SER A 33 -14.40 30.11 -14.08
N ASP A 34 -13.84 29.11 -13.40
CA ASP A 34 -12.81 29.20 -12.37
C ASP A 34 -11.45 28.63 -12.83
N THR A 35 -11.37 28.14 -14.06
CA THR A 35 -10.20 27.50 -14.65
C THR A 35 -9.50 28.45 -15.61
N LEU A 36 -8.20 28.66 -15.40
CA LEU A 36 -7.32 29.48 -16.22
C LEU A 36 -6.24 28.58 -16.83
N SER A 37 -6.36 28.28 -18.12
CA SER A 37 -5.42 27.42 -18.85
C SER A 37 -4.51 28.24 -19.77
N CYS A 38 -3.24 28.27 -19.43
CA CYS A 38 -2.16 28.95 -20.13
C CYS A 38 -1.13 27.94 -20.70
N GLY A 39 -1.55 26.70 -20.94
CA GLY A 39 -0.68 25.59 -21.34
C GLY A 39 -0.13 25.71 -22.76
N SER A 40 1.11 25.25 -22.98
CA SER A 40 1.80 25.21 -24.29
C SER A 40 2.03 26.56 -24.98
N GLN A 41 1.98 27.67 -24.23
CA GLN A 41 2.08 29.05 -24.76
C GLN A 41 3.51 29.60 -24.85
N GLY A 42 4.51 28.81 -24.47
CA GLY A 42 5.93 29.22 -24.47
C GLY A 42 6.30 30.26 -23.41
N LEU A 43 5.46 30.46 -22.38
CA LEU A 43 5.64 31.48 -21.34
C LEU A 43 6.98 31.32 -20.60
N THR A 44 7.76 32.39 -20.54
CA THR A 44 9.00 32.48 -19.75
C THR A 44 8.79 33.11 -18.36
N ARG A 45 7.64 33.74 -18.15
CA ARG A 45 7.18 34.38 -16.90
C ARG A 45 5.68 34.17 -16.73
N LEU A 46 5.18 34.31 -15.50
CA LEU A 46 3.75 34.24 -15.22
C LEU A 46 2.96 35.38 -15.89
N PRO A 47 1.68 35.17 -16.25
CA PRO A 47 0.76 36.24 -16.65
C PRO A 47 0.62 37.31 -15.55
N LEU A 48 0.52 38.59 -15.95
CA LEU A 48 0.43 39.72 -15.01
C LEU A 48 -0.95 39.86 -14.33
N LEU A 49 -1.99 39.27 -14.90
CA LEU A 49 -3.32 39.18 -14.31
C LEU A 49 -3.67 37.69 -14.14
N LEU A 50 -3.73 37.25 -12.88
CA LEU A 50 -4.30 35.96 -12.49
C LEU A 50 -5.56 36.28 -11.66
N HIS A 51 -6.70 35.69 -11.99
CA HIS A 51 -7.98 36.18 -11.49
C HIS A 51 -8.31 35.65 -10.08
N HIS A 52 -8.85 36.52 -9.22
CA HIS A 52 -9.10 36.21 -7.81
C HIS A 52 -10.09 35.03 -7.59
N THR A 53 -10.89 34.70 -8.61
CA THR A 53 -11.82 33.56 -8.63
C THR A 53 -11.19 32.24 -9.05
N THR A 54 -9.97 32.23 -9.59
CA THR A 54 -9.34 31.04 -10.17
C THR A 54 -9.13 29.94 -9.12
N ALA A 55 -9.71 28.77 -9.38
CA ALA A 55 -9.55 27.55 -8.60
C ALA A 55 -8.58 26.55 -9.26
N THR A 56 -8.51 26.53 -10.59
CA THR A 56 -7.55 25.72 -11.35
C THR A 56 -6.67 26.60 -12.22
N LEU A 57 -5.36 26.57 -12.02
CA LEU A 57 -4.38 27.27 -12.85
C LEU A 57 -3.46 26.26 -13.55
N ASP A 58 -3.53 26.22 -14.88
CA ASP A 58 -2.67 25.37 -15.70
C ASP A 58 -1.65 26.21 -16.46
N LEU A 59 -0.37 26.01 -16.13
CA LEU A 59 0.79 26.67 -16.72
C LEU A 59 1.75 25.65 -17.35
N SER A 60 1.26 24.45 -17.65
CA SER A 60 2.07 23.31 -18.11
C SER A 60 2.66 23.52 -19.52
N TYR A 61 3.72 22.78 -19.86
CA TYR A 61 4.36 22.80 -21.19
C TYR A 61 4.87 24.20 -21.62
N ASN A 62 5.36 24.97 -20.65
CA ASN A 62 5.88 26.33 -20.86
C ASN A 62 7.41 26.38 -20.68
N ARG A 63 7.96 27.58 -20.51
CA ARG A 63 9.40 27.85 -20.39
C ARG A 63 9.71 28.61 -19.10
N LEU A 64 8.89 28.44 -18.07
CA LEU A 64 9.06 29.09 -16.76
C LEU A 64 10.34 28.54 -16.11
N GLY A 65 11.37 29.39 -15.97
CA GLY A 65 12.61 29.06 -15.27
C GLY A 65 12.62 29.45 -13.79
N TRP A 66 11.74 30.36 -13.38
CA TRP A 66 11.65 30.91 -12.04
C TRP A 66 10.23 31.36 -11.71
N ILE A 67 9.87 31.30 -10.42
CA ILE A 67 8.62 31.79 -9.85
C ILE A 67 8.99 32.62 -8.60
N GLY A 68 8.36 33.77 -8.41
CA GLY A 68 8.67 34.68 -7.30
C GLY A 68 7.91 34.34 -6.01
N PRO A 69 8.42 34.80 -4.84
CA PRO A 69 7.68 34.75 -3.58
C PRO A 69 6.29 35.38 -3.72
N GLY A 70 5.26 34.72 -3.18
CA GLY A 70 3.87 35.20 -3.21
C GLY A 70 3.21 35.22 -4.59
N SER A 71 3.77 34.57 -5.63
CA SER A 71 3.22 34.61 -7.00
C SER A 71 1.77 34.13 -7.12
N PHE A 72 1.29 33.33 -6.17
CA PHE A 72 -0.08 32.80 -6.12
C PHE A 72 -0.91 33.41 -4.97
N SER A 73 -0.38 34.40 -4.25
CA SER A 73 -0.99 34.97 -3.04
C SER A 73 -2.31 35.70 -3.27
N SER A 74 -2.57 36.13 -4.51
CA SER A 74 -3.82 36.76 -4.98
C SER A 74 -4.93 35.77 -5.35
N LEU A 75 -4.68 34.47 -5.23
CA LEU A 75 -5.58 33.39 -5.68
C LEU A 75 -6.13 32.58 -4.47
N PRO A 76 -6.99 33.18 -3.62
CA PRO A 76 -7.44 32.55 -2.37
C PRO A 76 -8.29 31.29 -2.58
N ARG A 77 -8.77 31.04 -3.81
CA ARG A 77 -9.54 29.86 -4.20
C ARG A 77 -8.73 28.78 -4.92
N LEU A 78 -7.44 29.00 -5.17
CA LEU A 78 -6.60 28.08 -5.93
C LEU A 78 -6.51 26.72 -5.20
N ASP A 79 -7.06 25.68 -5.83
CA ASP A 79 -7.09 24.30 -5.36
C ASP A 79 -6.08 23.45 -6.15
N THR A 80 -6.01 23.67 -7.47
CA THR A 80 -5.15 22.90 -8.39
C THR A 80 -4.21 23.84 -9.15
N LEU A 81 -2.91 23.56 -9.06
CA LEU A 81 -1.85 24.30 -9.77
C LEU A 81 -0.97 23.31 -10.56
N ARG A 82 -0.98 23.43 -11.89
CA ARG A 82 -0.11 22.65 -12.77
C ARG A 82 1.01 23.50 -13.36
N LEU A 83 2.23 23.08 -13.10
CA LEU A 83 3.49 23.66 -13.58
C LEU A 83 4.34 22.61 -14.31
N ALA A 84 3.75 21.46 -14.68
CA ALA A 84 4.43 20.36 -15.33
C ALA A 84 5.12 20.77 -16.63
N ASN A 85 6.20 20.09 -17.02
CA ASN A 85 6.91 20.34 -18.29
C ASN A 85 7.35 21.82 -18.44
N ASN A 86 8.02 22.35 -17.42
CA ASN A 86 8.62 23.68 -17.41
C ASN A 86 10.15 23.58 -17.23
N GLN A 87 10.81 24.67 -16.83
CA GLN A 87 12.27 24.75 -16.71
C GLN A 87 12.73 25.14 -15.29
N LEU A 88 11.86 24.99 -14.29
CA LEU A 88 12.11 25.37 -12.91
C LEU A 88 13.28 24.56 -12.33
N SER A 89 14.33 25.24 -11.87
CA SER A 89 15.51 24.62 -11.25
C SER A 89 15.44 24.56 -9.72
N THR A 90 14.65 25.44 -9.10
CA THR A 90 14.48 25.59 -7.66
C THR A 90 13.07 26.10 -7.35
N ILE A 91 12.56 25.80 -6.15
CA ILE A 91 11.35 26.42 -5.58
C ILE A 91 11.82 27.36 -4.46
N GLY A 92 11.80 28.66 -4.70
CA GLY A 92 12.26 29.64 -3.72
C GLY A 92 11.35 29.74 -2.49
N HIS A 93 11.96 30.05 -1.34
CA HIS A 93 11.22 30.32 -0.10
C HIS A 93 10.07 31.31 -0.32
N GLY A 94 8.87 30.93 0.14
CA GLY A 94 7.68 31.77 0.06
C GLY A 94 6.99 31.84 -1.31
N VAL A 95 7.39 31.06 -2.33
CA VAL A 95 6.67 30.97 -3.62
C VAL A 95 5.18 30.70 -3.43
N PHE A 96 4.85 29.78 -2.53
CA PHE A 96 3.47 29.40 -2.18
C PHE A 96 2.88 30.17 -0.99
N HIS A 97 3.48 31.29 -0.60
CA HIS A 97 2.97 32.10 0.51
C HIS A 97 1.53 32.56 0.24
N ASN A 98 0.66 32.37 1.23
CA ASN A 98 -0.80 32.57 1.18
C ASN A 98 -1.60 31.64 0.22
N ALA A 99 -0.97 30.69 -0.49
CA ALA A 99 -1.66 29.71 -1.34
C ALA A 99 -2.35 28.57 -0.55
N SER A 100 -2.96 28.91 0.59
CA SER A 100 -3.44 27.99 1.63
C SER A 100 -4.65 27.12 1.24
N SER A 101 -5.28 27.37 0.10
CA SER A 101 -6.37 26.54 -0.45
C SER A 101 -5.89 25.37 -1.32
N LEU A 102 -4.60 25.35 -1.69
CA LEU A 102 -4.06 24.42 -2.67
C LEU A 102 -4.05 22.98 -2.14
N ARG A 103 -4.61 22.05 -2.93
CA ARG A 103 -4.66 20.61 -2.69
C ARG A 103 -3.79 19.80 -3.64
N HIS A 104 -3.71 20.23 -4.90
CA HIS A 104 -3.04 19.50 -5.98
C HIS A 104 -1.93 20.38 -6.58
N LEU A 105 -0.67 19.96 -6.42
CA LEU A 105 0.50 20.67 -6.93
C LEU A 105 1.32 19.77 -7.85
N ASP A 106 1.29 20.07 -9.15
CA ASP A 106 2.08 19.37 -10.15
C ASP A 106 3.32 20.18 -10.57
N LEU A 107 4.48 19.71 -10.14
CA LEU A 107 5.81 20.22 -10.44
C LEU A 107 6.64 19.19 -11.26
N SER A 108 5.99 18.18 -11.84
CA SER A 108 6.65 17.11 -12.58
C SER A 108 7.36 17.60 -13.85
N SER A 109 8.27 16.78 -14.40
CA SER A 109 8.92 17.07 -15.69
C SER A 109 9.61 18.45 -15.74
N ASN A 110 10.26 18.84 -14.65
CA ASN A 110 10.98 20.11 -14.50
C ASN A 110 12.50 19.87 -14.37
N ARG A 111 13.24 20.77 -13.70
CA ARG A 111 14.70 20.70 -13.52
C ARG A 111 15.12 20.85 -12.06
N LEU A 112 14.20 20.61 -11.12
CA LEU A 112 14.41 20.77 -9.67
C LEU A 112 15.55 19.87 -9.19
N GLN A 113 16.48 20.40 -8.38
CA GLN A 113 17.70 19.68 -7.95
C GLN A 113 17.77 19.39 -6.44
N VAL A 114 17.18 20.27 -5.63
CA VAL A 114 17.12 20.17 -4.17
C VAL A 114 15.73 20.59 -3.74
N MET A 115 15.16 19.90 -2.74
CA MET A 115 13.91 20.28 -2.10
C MET A 115 14.16 20.70 -0.64
N GLU A 116 14.21 22.02 -0.43
CA GLU A 116 14.54 22.67 0.85
C GLU A 116 13.40 22.55 1.88
N GLN A 117 13.73 22.60 3.17
CA GLN A 117 12.82 22.40 4.32
C GLN A 117 11.59 23.33 4.29
N HIS A 118 11.69 24.50 3.65
CA HIS A 118 10.66 25.54 3.67
C HIS A 118 10.08 25.88 2.28
N CYS A 119 10.45 25.13 1.24
CA CYS A 119 9.99 25.44 -0.13
C CYS A 119 8.47 25.25 -0.33
N LEU A 120 7.82 24.41 0.48
CA LEU A 120 6.36 24.15 0.47
C LEU A 120 5.61 24.78 1.67
N GLN A 121 6.25 25.69 2.42
CA GLN A 121 5.68 26.23 3.65
C GLN A 121 4.34 26.97 3.39
N GLY A 122 3.31 26.62 4.19
CA GLY A 122 1.97 27.21 4.10
C GLY A 122 0.95 26.35 3.33
N LEU A 123 1.38 25.27 2.68
CA LEU A 123 0.53 24.35 1.92
C LEU A 123 -0.15 23.27 2.81
N TRP A 124 -0.72 23.65 3.95
CA TRP A 124 -1.30 22.72 4.94
C TRP A 124 -2.51 21.90 4.44
N ARG A 125 -3.17 22.37 3.37
CA ARG A 125 -4.25 21.66 2.66
C ARG A 125 -3.79 20.75 1.51
N LEU A 126 -2.50 20.69 1.21
CA LEU A 126 -1.99 19.90 0.09
C LEU A 126 -2.30 18.42 0.32
N GLU A 127 -3.00 17.77 -0.61
CA GLU A 127 -3.37 16.35 -0.57
C GLU A 127 -2.48 15.53 -1.52
N GLU A 128 -2.07 16.09 -2.66
CA GLU A 128 -1.29 15.41 -3.70
C GLU A 128 -0.17 16.30 -4.28
N LEU A 129 1.06 15.76 -4.28
CA LEU A 129 2.29 16.44 -4.71
C LEU A 129 3.05 15.61 -5.76
N LEU A 130 3.19 16.17 -6.97
CA LEU A 130 3.82 15.49 -8.11
C LEU A 130 5.18 16.14 -8.38
N LEU A 131 6.28 15.45 -8.07
CA LEU A 131 7.67 15.90 -8.26
C LEU A 131 8.47 14.97 -9.20
N TYR A 132 7.81 13.99 -9.82
CA TYR A 132 8.45 13.00 -10.67
C TYR A 132 9.10 13.60 -11.93
N ASN A 133 10.04 12.87 -12.53
CA ASN A 133 10.79 13.30 -13.73
C ASN A 133 11.48 14.67 -13.53
N ASN A 134 12.26 14.80 -12.46
CA ASN A 134 13.04 16.00 -12.15
C ASN A 134 14.53 15.63 -12.06
N ARG A 135 15.33 16.40 -11.32
CA ARG A 135 16.77 16.15 -11.10
C ARG A 135 17.11 16.14 -9.60
N ILE A 136 16.11 15.88 -8.75
CA ILE A 136 16.23 16.02 -7.30
C ILE A 136 17.24 14.98 -6.82
N ALA A 137 18.33 15.44 -6.20
CA ALA A 137 19.36 14.59 -5.62
C ALA A 137 19.29 14.55 -4.09
N HIS A 138 18.83 15.63 -3.46
CA HIS A 138 18.72 15.78 -2.01
C HIS A 138 17.35 16.36 -1.61
N VAL A 139 16.79 15.84 -0.53
CA VAL A 139 15.50 16.26 0.07
C VAL A 139 15.76 16.51 1.56
N GLU A 140 15.57 17.76 2.01
CA GLU A 140 15.92 18.14 3.38
C GLU A 140 14.97 17.55 4.42
N GLY A 141 15.51 17.23 5.61
CA GLY A 141 14.74 16.70 6.74
C GLY A 141 13.64 17.68 7.18
N GLY A 142 12.38 17.32 6.92
CA GLY A 142 11.23 18.20 7.20
C GLY A 142 10.75 19.06 6.03
N MET A 143 11.20 18.82 4.80
CA MET A 143 10.65 19.42 3.57
C MET A 143 9.13 19.20 3.41
N LEU A 144 8.60 18.08 3.93
CA LEU A 144 7.17 17.80 4.00
C LEU A 144 6.48 18.29 5.30
N SER A 145 7.18 19.03 6.17
CA SER A 145 6.65 19.45 7.47
C SER A 145 5.53 20.49 7.32
N GLY A 146 4.49 20.36 8.16
CA GLY A 146 3.31 21.23 8.10
C GLY A 146 2.31 20.91 6.98
N LEU A 147 2.59 19.93 6.11
CA LEU A 147 1.68 19.44 5.07
C LEU A 147 0.66 18.46 5.67
N SER A 148 -0.18 18.94 6.59
CA SER A 148 -1.02 18.12 7.46
C SER A 148 -2.14 17.34 6.75
N SER A 149 -2.52 17.72 5.52
CA SER A 149 -3.52 17.02 4.70
C SER A 149 -2.93 16.03 3.68
N LEU A 150 -1.60 15.88 3.65
CA LEU A 150 -0.89 15.20 2.57
C LEU A 150 -1.19 13.70 2.53
N ARG A 151 -1.57 13.21 1.34
CA ARG A 151 -1.89 11.80 1.07
C ARG A 151 -0.88 11.10 0.19
N LYS A 152 -0.38 11.82 -0.82
CA LYS A 152 0.44 11.26 -1.89
C LYS A 152 1.62 12.16 -2.23
N VAL A 153 2.81 11.58 -2.36
CA VAL A 153 3.99 12.25 -2.91
C VAL A 153 4.68 11.35 -3.93
N TYR A 154 4.93 11.89 -5.13
CA TYR A 154 5.59 11.19 -6.22
C TYR A 154 6.96 11.80 -6.51
N PHE A 155 8.03 11.10 -6.13
CA PHE A 155 9.43 11.47 -6.37
C PHE A 155 10.10 10.62 -7.46
N SER A 156 9.38 9.75 -8.17
CA SER A 156 9.98 8.84 -9.17
C SER A 156 10.71 9.54 -10.31
N LEU A 157 11.62 8.83 -10.98
CA LEU A 157 12.43 9.38 -12.09
C LEU A 157 13.22 10.63 -11.65
N ASN A 158 13.93 10.51 -10.53
CA ASN A 158 14.82 11.55 -9.98
C ASN A 158 16.22 10.96 -9.75
N GLN A 159 17.04 11.63 -8.94
CA GLN A 159 18.44 11.28 -8.68
C GLN A 159 18.72 11.10 -7.18
N ILE A 160 17.67 10.87 -6.38
CA ILE A 160 17.71 10.86 -4.92
C ILE A 160 18.58 9.70 -4.44
N THR A 161 19.61 10.02 -3.66
CA THR A 161 20.53 9.03 -3.05
C THR A 161 20.18 8.71 -1.60
N GLU A 162 19.51 9.63 -0.90
CA GLU A 162 19.09 9.52 0.50
C GLU A 162 17.70 10.16 0.67
N PHE A 163 16.89 9.64 1.61
CA PHE A 163 15.58 10.22 1.93
C PHE A 163 15.36 10.28 3.45
N PRO A 164 14.88 11.41 4.01
CA PRO A 164 14.78 11.61 5.46
C PRO A 164 13.56 10.92 6.07
N PHE A 165 13.52 9.58 6.08
CA PHE A 165 12.41 8.77 6.59
C PHE A 165 12.03 9.12 8.05
N PHE A 166 12.99 9.46 8.90
CA PHE A 166 12.77 9.97 10.27
C PHE A 166 11.82 11.17 10.37
N SER A 167 11.61 11.93 9.28
CA SER A 167 10.72 13.09 9.24
C SER A 167 9.25 12.76 8.91
N ILE A 168 8.94 11.48 8.64
CA ILE A 168 7.58 10.96 8.40
C ILE A 168 7.07 10.27 9.66
N GLN A 169 6.06 10.84 10.32
CA GLN A 169 5.56 10.35 11.62
C GLN A 169 4.02 10.42 11.64
N ASP A 170 3.34 9.49 12.36
CA ASP A 170 1.87 9.40 12.37
C ASP A 170 1.17 10.73 12.73
N HIS A 171 1.77 11.51 13.65
CA HIS A 171 1.19 12.77 14.11
C HIS A 171 1.51 13.97 13.20
N SER A 172 2.51 13.87 12.32
CA SER A 172 2.85 14.92 11.35
C SER A 172 2.19 14.71 9.99
N HIS A 173 1.98 13.45 9.59
CA HIS A 173 1.48 13.05 8.28
C HIS A 173 0.34 12.00 8.37
N PRO A 174 -0.72 12.23 9.16
CA PRO A 174 -1.74 11.23 9.51
C PRO A 174 -2.56 10.68 8.33
N PHE A 175 -2.48 11.30 7.15
CA PHE A 175 -3.20 10.90 5.95
C PHE A 175 -2.32 10.36 4.83
N LEU A 176 -0.99 10.26 5.04
CA LEU A 176 -0.04 9.83 4.02
C LEU A 176 -0.20 8.33 3.75
N THR A 177 -0.53 7.99 2.50
CA THR A 177 -0.82 6.63 2.02
C THR A 177 -0.01 6.25 0.78
N MET A 178 0.75 7.18 0.18
CA MET A 178 1.61 6.90 -0.97
C MET A 178 2.86 7.77 -0.96
N LEU A 179 4.02 7.12 -1.01
CA LEU A 179 5.34 7.71 -1.14
C LEU A 179 6.10 6.93 -2.22
N ASP A 180 6.07 7.44 -3.44
CA ASP A 180 6.76 6.83 -4.56
C ASP A 180 8.18 7.38 -4.68
N LEU A 181 9.16 6.55 -4.34
CA LEU A 181 10.61 6.78 -4.46
C LEU A 181 11.24 5.82 -5.49
N SER A 182 10.45 5.24 -6.38
CA SER A 182 10.93 4.34 -7.43
C SER A 182 11.83 5.05 -8.44
N SER A 183 12.59 4.31 -9.25
CA SER A 183 13.36 4.88 -10.37
C SER A 183 14.28 6.05 -9.95
N ASN A 184 15.05 5.83 -8.88
CA ASN A 184 15.94 6.80 -8.23
C ASN A 184 17.34 6.19 -8.04
N ARG A 185 18.17 6.77 -7.15
CA ARG A 185 19.57 6.37 -6.91
C ARG A 185 19.82 5.95 -5.46
N LEU A 186 18.79 5.48 -4.76
CA LEU A 186 18.91 4.95 -3.41
C LEU A 186 19.81 3.71 -3.43
N THR A 187 20.79 3.65 -2.53
CA THR A 187 21.73 2.52 -2.38
C THR A 187 21.54 1.81 -1.04
N THR A 188 21.37 2.54 0.05
CA THR A 188 21.15 2.01 1.40
C THR A 188 20.10 2.87 2.10
N LEU A 189 19.09 2.25 2.73
CA LEU A 189 18.07 2.96 3.50
C LEU A 189 18.29 2.77 5.00
N PRO A 190 17.87 3.72 5.85
CA PRO A 190 17.79 3.50 7.29
C PRO A 190 16.64 2.54 7.60
N TRP A 191 16.87 1.23 7.51
CA TRP A 191 15.82 0.21 7.63
C TRP A 191 15.09 0.20 8.97
N GLU A 192 15.70 0.73 10.04
CA GLU A 192 15.01 0.98 11.31
C GLU A 192 13.93 2.05 11.18
N ASP A 193 14.23 3.19 10.53
CA ASP A 193 13.24 4.24 10.24
C ASP A 193 12.16 3.71 9.29
N VAL A 194 12.53 2.94 8.26
CA VAL A 194 11.57 2.35 7.30
C VAL A 194 10.60 1.38 8.00
N LYS A 195 11.07 0.59 8.97
CA LYS A 195 10.21 -0.25 9.84
C LYS A 195 9.35 0.56 10.81
N ALA A 196 9.81 1.75 11.20
CA ALA A 196 9.13 2.67 12.10
C ALA A 196 8.05 3.54 11.41
N LEU A 197 8.01 3.57 10.07
CA LEU A 197 7.02 4.34 9.31
C LEU A 197 5.57 3.92 9.65
N PRO A 198 4.59 4.86 9.54
CA PRO A 198 3.17 4.55 9.60
C PRO A 198 2.77 3.37 8.71
N GLY A 199 1.87 2.51 9.17
CA GLY A 199 1.43 1.33 8.41
C GLY A 199 0.79 1.67 7.05
N SER A 200 0.16 2.85 6.94
CA SER A 200 -0.36 3.41 5.68
C SER A 200 0.76 3.75 4.69
N VAL A 201 1.86 4.33 5.19
CA VAL A 201 3.04 4.69 4.39
C VAL A 201 3.80 3.44 3.98
N GLN A 202 3.99 2.46 4.88
CA GLN A 202 4.65 1.18 4.53
C GLN A 202 3.92 0.45 3.39
N LYS A 203 2.58 0.45 3.38
CA LYS A 203 1.82 -0.16 2.27
C LYS A 203 2.06 0.56 0.94
N GLY A 204 2.14 1.88 0.96
CA GLY A 204 2.27 2.72 -0.23
C GLY A 204 3.68 3.24 -0.52
N LEU A 205 4.72 2.58 0.01
CA LEU A 205 6.12 2.95 -0.23
C LEU A 205 6.67 2.15 -1.41
N TYR A 206 6.99 2.84 -2.50
CA TYR A 206 7.53 2.23 -3.73
C TYR A 206 9.03 2.50 -3.84
N LEU A 207 9.82 1.43 -3.93
CA LEU A 207 11.30 1.48 -3.92
C LEU A 207 11.94 0.78 -5.14
N HIS A 208 11.14 0.16 -6.01
CA HIS A 208 11.63 -0.56 -7.19
C HIS A 208 12.45 0.31 -8.15
N ASN A 209 13.29 -0.32 -8.98
CA ASN A 209 14.18 0.39 -9.91
C ASN A 209 15.13 1.39 -9.20
N ASN A 210 15.70 0.99 -8.05
CA ASN A 210 16.77 1.69 -7.35
C ASN A 210 18.04 0.82 -7.30
N SER A 211 19.19 1.41 -6.99
CA SER A 211 20.49 0.72 -6.91
C SER A 211 20.78 0.13 -5.51
N LEU A 212 19.75 -0.47 -4.89
CA LEU A 212 19.79 -0.94 -3.50
C LEU A 212 20.88 -2.00 -3.30
N VAL A 213 21.63 -1.96 -2.20
CA VAL A 213 22.60 -3.01 -1.82
C VAL A 213 21.87 -4.18 -1.15
N CYS A 214 22.21 -5.42 -1.51
CA CYS A 214 21.55 -6.60 -0.96
C CYS A 214 21.94 -6.88 0.52
N GLU A 215 21.10 -6.42 1.45
CA GLU A 215 21.26 -6.65 2.90
C GLU A 215 20.17 -7.55 3.50
N CYS A 216 20.45 -8.22 4.63
CA CYS A 216 19.45 -8.99 5.37
C CYS A 216 18.36 -8.10 6.02
N SER A 217 18.72 -6.87 6.40
CA SER A 217 17.81 -5.81 6.87
C SER A 217 16.76 -5.48 5.82
N MET A 218 17.21 -5.13 4.60
CA MET A 218 16.38 -4.92 3.41
C MET A 218 15.49 -6.14 3.14
N TYR A 219 16.08 -7.34 3.00
CA TYR A 219 15.34 -8.55 2.65
C TYR A 219 14.23 -8.89 3.65
N SER A 220 14.48 -8.69 4.95
CA SER A 220 13.47 -8.87 5.98
C SER A 220 12.25 -7.95 5.78
N VAL A 221 12.46 -6.67 5.40
CA VAL A 221 11.37 -5.72 5.13
C VAL A 221 10.57 -6.15 3.90
N PHE A 222 11.22 -6.44 2.79
CA PHE A 222 10.55 -6.87 1.55
C PHE A 222 9.79 -8.19 1.74
N TRP A 223 10.34 -9.15 2.48
CA TRP A 223 9.65 -10.39 2.82
C TRP A 223 8.38 -10.13 3.65
N HIS A 224 8.46 -9.27 4.68
CA HIS A 224 7.28 -8.92 5.48
C HIS A 224 6.20 -8.18 4.68
N TRP A 225 6.59 -7.38 3.68
CA TRP A 225 5.66 -6.70 2.77
C TRP A 225 5.01 -7.67 1.77
N GLU A 226 5.76 -8.64 1.24
CA GLU A 226 5.22 -9.74 0.42
C GLU A 226 4.16 -10.55 1.17
N GLN A 227 4.48 -11.01 2.39
CA GLN A 227 3.55 -11.82 3.20
C GLN A 227 2.30 -11.03 3.65
N ARG A 228 2.39 -9.70 3.76
CA ARG A 228 1.24 -8.80 3.99
C ARG A 228 0.50 -8.43 2.70
N GLY A 229 0.96 -8.91 1.55
CA GLY A 229 0.33 -8.71 0.26
C GLY A 229 0.46 -7.30 -0.31
N PHE A 230 1.49 -6.53 0.07
CA PHE A 230 1.64 -5.13 -0.33
C PHE A 230 1.88 -4.96 -1.84
N ASP A 231 1.14 -4.02 -2.42
CA ASP A 231 1.06 -3.83 -3.87
C ASP A 231 2.40 -3.35 -4.45
N SER A 232 3.13 -2.47 -3.74
CA SER A 232 4.47 -1.97 -4.10
C SER A 232 5.57 -3.05 -4.18
N VAL A 233 5.31 -4.24 -3.62
CA VAL A 233 6.18 -5.41 -3.77
C VAL A 233 5.66 -6.35 -4.85
N ARG A 234 4.36 -6.67 -4.81
CA ARG A 234 3.75 -7.68 -5.70
C ARG A 234 3.69 -7.24 -7.15
N GLU A 235 3.27 -6.00 -7.42
CA GLU A 235 3.15 -5.48 -8.79
C GLU A 235 4.52 -5.26 -9.45
N PHE A 236 5.57 -5.07 -8.65
CA PHE A 236 6.93 -4.71 -9.08
C PHE A 236 7.95 -5.81 -8.73
N THR A 237 7.53 -7.08 -8.77
CA THR A 237 8.35 -8.22 -8.30
C THR A 237 9.64 -8.38 -9.12
N GLU A 238 9.66 -7.94 -10.38
CA GLU A 238 10.82 -8.07 -11.27
C GLU A 238 11.79 -6.88 -11.14
N GLU A 239 11.26 -5.68 -10.89
CA GLU A 239 12.01 -4.42 -10.74
C GLU A 239 12.54 -4.20 -9.31
N ASN A 240 11.99 -4.94 -8.33
CA ASN A 240 12.50 -5.02 -6.96
C ASN A 240 13.77 -5.88 -6.91
N THR A 241 14.87 -5.28 -7.36
CA THR A 241 16.22 -5.85 -7.39
C THR A 241 17.17 -5.16 -6.39
N CYS A 242 18.26 -5.84 -6.08
CA CYS A 242 19.38 -5.28 -5.32
C CYS A 242 20.74 -5.75 -5.90
N LEU A 243 21.81 -5.03 -5.60
CA LEU A 243 23.18 -5.29 -6.01
C LEU A 243 23.95 -6.04 -4.92
N ILE A 244 24.47 -7.21 -5.27
CA ILE A 244 25.37 -7.99 -4.40
C ILE A 244 26.66 -7.19 -4.22
N TYR A 245 27.03 -6.91 -2.96
CA TYR A 245 28.17 -6.06 -2.57
C TYR A 245 28.22 -4.66 -3.22
N GLY A 246 27.10 -4.17 -3.77
CA GLY A 246 27.04 -2.91 -4.52
C GLY A 246 27.57 -3.00 -5.97
N GLU A 247 27.97 -4.18 -6.45
CA GLU A 247 28.49 -4.37 -7.81
C GLU A 247 27.35 -4.39 -8.85
N PRO A 248 27.33 -3.46 -9.83
CA PRO A 248 26.22 -3.31 -10.79
C PRO A 248 26.12 -4.46 -11.80
N ARG A 249 27.10 -5.36 -11.85
CA ARG A 249 27.09 -6.57 -12.69
C ARG A 249 26.49 -7.80 -11.98
N SER A 250 26.13 -7.68 -10.70
CA SER A 250 25.59 -8.75 -9.88
C SER A 250 24.31 -8.30 -9.17
N SER A 251 23.31 -7.91 -9.95
CA SER A 251 21.95 -7.68 -9.48
C SER A 251 21.18 -8.99 -9.27
N VAL A 252 20.37 -9.08 -8.22
CA VAL A 252 19.40 -10.16 -7.99
C VAL A 252 18.02 -9.60 -7.62
N GLN A 253 16.95 -10.28 -8.04
CA GLN A 253 15.58 -9.97 -7.61
C GLN A 253 15.38 -10.40 -6.15
N ILE A 254 14.93 -9.47 -5.30
CA ILE A 254 15.01 -9.60 -3.85
C ILE A 254 14.30 -10.87 -3.33
N LEU A 255 13.13 -11.19 -3.88
CA LEU A 255 12.27 -12.29 -3.41
C LEU A 255 12.41 -13.56 -4.26
N GLN A 256 12.57 -13.44 -5.59
CA GLN A 256 12.71 -14.60 -6.48
C GLN A 256 14.05 -15.35 -6.26
N HIS A 257 15.14 -14.63 -5.94
CA HIS A 257 16.49 -15.21 -5.81
C HIS A 257 16.90 -15.48 -4.35
N SER A 258 15.99 -16.10 -3.59
CA SER A 258 16.13 -16.38 -2.15
C SER A 258 17.42 -17.10 -1.70
N ARG A 259 18.16 -17.77 -2.60
CA ARG A 259 19.44 -18.44 -2.29
C ARG A 259 20.49 -17.51 -1.67
N TYR A 260 20.59 -16.26 -2.13
CA TYR A 260 21.53 -15.29 -1.53
C TYR A 260 21.16 -14.97 -0.08
N PHE A 261 19.86 -14.95 0.22
CA PHE A 261 19.31 -14.63 1.53
C PHE A 261 19.03 -15.85 2.43
N GLN A 262 19.39 -17.08 2.02
CA GLN A 262 19.15 -18.30 2.81
C GLN A 262 19.80 -18.28 4.20
N ASN A 263 20.94 -17.58 4.35
CA ASN A 263 21.62 -17.39 5.62
C ASN A 263 21.17 -16.14 6.39
N CYS A 264 20.31 -15.30 5.80
CA CYS A 264 19.71 -14.20 6.54
C CYS A 264 18.67 -14.76 7.50
N THR A 265 18.89 -14.53 8.80
CA THR A 265 17.84 -14.69 9.81
C THR A 265 16.81 -13.58 9.62
N VAL A 266 15.92 -13.72 8.63
CA VAL A 266 14.61 -13.09 8.69
C VAL A 266 13.98 -13.64 9.95
N GLY A 267 13.84 -12.79 10.96
CA GLY A 267 13.11 -13.15 12.17
C GLY A 267 11.73 -13.62 11.74
N LYS A 268 11.38 -14.87 12.07
CA LYS A 268 9.97 -15.20 12.25
C LYS A 268 9.41 -14.12 13.16
N VAL A 269 8.21 -13.62 12.86
CA VAL A 269 7.62 -12.30 13.22
C VAL A 269 7.71 -11.87 14.71
N VAL A 270 8.21 -12.74 15.59
CA VAL A 270 8.13 -12.72 17.04
C VAL A 270 9.53 -12.88 17.70
N SER A 271 10.62 -12.49 17.04
CA SER A 271 11.96 -12.41 17.69
C SER A 271 12.87 -11.25 17.21
N LEU A 272 12.95 -10.21 18.07
CA LEU A 272 13.82 -9.02 18.02
C LEU A 272 13.66 -8.04 16.83
N PRO A 273 13.85 -6.73 17.05
CA PRO A 273 13.30 -5.91 18.12
C PRO A 273 12.30 -4.91 17.49
N VAL A 274 11.16 -5.42 17.02
CA VAL A 274 10.18 -4.64 16.23
C VAL A 274 8.92 -4.27 17.03
N ALA A 275 8.85 -4.66 18.31
CA ALA A 275 7.82 -4.20 19.26
C ALA A 275 8.02 -2.74 19.74
N VAL A 276 9.10 -2.07 19.30
CA VAL A 276 9.57 -0.76 19.79
C VAL A 276 8.55 0.37 19.56
N LEU A 277 7.74 0.31 18.51
CA LEU A 277 6.78 1.36 18.14
C LEU A 277 5.34 0.88 17.92
N ILE A 278 5.12 -0.41 17.65
CA ILE A 278 3.78 -0.94 17.36
C ILE A 278 2.93 -0.96 18.65
N SER A 279 1.83 -0.20 18.68
CA SER A 279 0.91 -0.14 19.83
C SER A 279 -0.12 -1.28 19.90
N ASN A 280 -0.23 -2.09 18.84
CA ASN A 280 -1.11 -3.28 18.76
C ASN A 280 -0.32 -4.48 18.21
N LEU A 281 0.02 -5.43 19.08
CA LEU A 281 0.77 -6.64 18.75
C LEU A 281 -0.18 -7.85 18.68
N ILE A 282 0.04 -8.72 17.70
CA ILE A 282 -0.60 -10.04 17.58
C ILE A 282 0.49 -11.10 17.76
N VAL A 283 0.21 -12.11 18.59
CA VAL A 283 1.15 -13.16 19.02
C VAL A 283 0.43 -14.51 18.99
N TYR A 284 1.11 -15.62 18.72
CA TYR A 284 0.52 -16.96 18.87
C TYR A 284 0.84 -17.58 20.23
N GLU A 285 -0.07 -18.42 20.71
CA GLU A 285 0.09 -19.15 21.97
C GLU A 285 1.37 -20.00 21.99
N GLY A 286 2.18 -19.83 23.04
CA GLY A 286 3.48 -20.47 23.23
C GLY A 286 4.70 -19.67 22.73
N GLU A 287 4.52 -18.56 22.01
CA GLU A 287 5.63 -17.74 21.50
C GLU A 287 6.22 -16.80 22.57
N ARG A 288 7.51 -16.45 22.43
CA ARG A 288 8.20 -15.51 23.33
C ARG A 288 8.01 -14.08 22.87
N VAL A 289 7.52 -13.19 23.74
CA VAL A 289 7.35 -11.76 23.45
C VAL A 289 8.42 -10.95 24.17
N GLN A 290 8.93 -9.90 23.51
CA GLN A 290 9.73 -8.85 24.15
C GLN A 290 9.13 -7.48 23.78
N LEU A 291 8.85 -6.64 24.78
CA LEU A 291 8.21 -5.34 24.66
C LEU A 291 9.15 -4.26 25.18
N ASP A 292 9.57 -3.33 24.32
CA ASP A 292 10.52 -2.27 24.67
C ASP A 292 9.85 -0.98 25.15
N CYS A 293 10.32 -0.48 26.29
CA CYS A 293 9.80 0.75 26.89
C CYS A 293 10.51 2.01 26.37
N GLN A 294 10.32 2.30 25.07
CA GLN A 294 10.81 3.56 24.49
C GLN A 294 9.75 4.67 24.64
N THR A 295 10.09 5.73 25.39
CA THR A 295 9.24 6.91 25.62
C THR A 295 9.92 8.19 25.12
N SER A 296 9.30 9.35 25.36
CA SER A 296 9.87 10.67 25.04
C SER A 296 11.08 11.06 25.90
N LEU A 297 11.36 10.36 27.01
CA LEU A 297 12.49 10.66 27.89
C LEU A 297 13.78 10.00 27.39
N ARG A 298 14.85 10.79 27.25
CA ARG A 298 16.20 10.35 26.87
C ARG A 298 17.19 10.75 27.97
N GLY A 299 17.64 9.78 28.78
CA GLY A 299 18.51 10.02 29.93
C GLY A 299 19.33 8.80 30.33
N LYS A 300 20.31 8.98 31.22
CA LYS A 300 21.17 7.89 31.74
C LYS A 300 20.68 7.27 33.06
N GLU A 301 19.77 7.94 33.77
CA GLU A 301 19.25 7.54 35.09
C GLU A 301 17.71 7.40 35.02
N LEU A 302 17.24 6.72 33.98
CA LEU A 302 15.83 6.37 33.82
C LEU A 302 15.49 5.13 34.65
N SER A 303 14.32 5.15 35.28
CA SER A 303 13.72 3.99 35.93
C SER A 303 12.46 3.55 35.20
N TYR A 304 12.25 2.23 35.13
CA TYR A 304 11.22 1.58 34.33
C TYR A 304 10.30 0.74 35.22
N MET A 305 9.00 0.82 34.95
CA MET A 305 7.94 0.02 35.56
C MET A 305 6.93 -0.37 34.49
N TRP A 306 6.44 -1.61 34.52
CA TRP A 306 5.35 -2.07 33.66
C TRP A 306 4.10 -2.37 34.50
N VAL A 307 2.94 -2.25 33.89
CA VAL A 307 1.65 -2.70 34.44
C VAL A 307 1.04 -3.70 33.46
N SER A 308 0.69 -4.89 33.96
CA SER A 308 0.04 -5.94 33.16
C SER A 308 -1.46 -5.66 32.95
N PRO A 309 -2.13 -6.33 31.99
CA PRO A 309 -3.59 -6.23 31.83
C PRO A 309 -4.38 -6.58 33.10
N ASN A 310 -3.80 -7.41 33.98
CA ASN A 310 -4.37 -7.81 35.27
C ASN A 310 -4.07 -6.82 36.41
N GLN A 311 -3.56 -5.62 36.08
CA GLN A 311 -3.16 -4.56 37.03
C GLN A 311 -1.96 -4.92 37.93
N GLU A 312 -1.14 -5.90 37.53
CA GLU A 312 0.06 -6.28 38.28
C GLU A 312 1.22 -5.33 37.95
N HIS A 313 1.89 -4.81 38.99
CA HIS A 313 3.03 -3.93 38.83
C HIS A 313 4.34 -4.72 38.70
N LEU A 314 4.87 -4.77 37.48
CA LEU A 314 6.09 -5.50 37.13
C LEU A 314 7.31 -4.56 37.19
N THR A 315 8.36 -5.00 37.89
CA THR A 315 9.61 -4.25 38.08
C THR A 315 10.81 -5.20 37.96
N TRP A 316 12.01 -4.66 37.71
CA TRP A 316 13.23 -5.49 37.65
C TRP A 316 13.55 -6.20 38.98
N THR A 317 13.02 -5.70 40.10
CA THR A 317 13.11 -6.36 41.42
C THR A 317 12.12 -7.52 41.60
N SER A 318 11.12 -7.68 40.72
CA SER A 318 10.06 -8.70 40.81
C SER A 318 10.47 -10.10 40.27
N PHE A 319 11.76 -10.32 40.03
CA PHE A 319 12.33 -11.34 39.11
C PHE A 319 12.03 -12.82 39.41
N ASN A 320 11.38 -13.14 40.55
CA ASN A 320 11.12 -14.52 41.00
C ASN A 320 9.63 -14.87 41.17
N ASP A 321 8.73 -13.89 41.29
CA ASP A 321 7.32 -14.14 41.66
C ASP A 321 6.34 -14.07 40.48
N THR A 322 6.80 -13.70 39.28
CA THR A 322 5.94 -13.49 38.10
C THR A 322 6.43 -14.29 36.89
N LEU A 323 5.49 -14.69 36.03
CA LEU A 323 5.78 -15.43 34.78
C LEU A 323 6.38 -14.55 33.67
N MET A 324 6.71 -13.28 33.97
CA MET A 324 7.20 -12.28 33.01
C MET A 324 8.42 -11.56 33.62
N ASN A 325 9.46 -11.32 32.81
CA ASN A 325 10.72 -10.76 33.28
C ASN A 325 10.82 -9.27 32.89
N VAL A 326 11.26 -8.39 33.79
CA VAL A 326 11.58 -6.99 33.46
C VAL A 326 13.09 -6.77 33.53
N PHE A 327 13.70 -6.43 32.40
CA PHE A 327 15.13 -6.19 32.29
C PHE A 327 15.51 -4.74 32.71
N PRO A 328 16.75 -4.50 33.19
CA PRO A 328 17.20 -3.17 33.62
C PRO A 328 17.23 -2.08 32.53
N ASN A 329 17.18 -2.47 31.26
CA ASN A 329 17.07 -1.56 30.11
C ASN A 329 15.62 -1.09 29.83
N GLY A 330 14.63 -1.62 30.55
CA GLY A 330 13.21 -1.32 30.38
C GLY A 330 12.42 -2.31 29.51
N THR A 331 13.05 -3.34 28.94
CA THR A 331 12.35 -4.39 28.18
C THR A 331 11.56 -5.32 29.11
N LEU A 332 10.30 -5.59 28.80
CA LEU A 332 9.48 -6.64 29.40
C LEU A 332 9.50 -7.89 28.50
N GLU A 333 9.85 -9.05 29.03
CA GLU A 333 9.82 -10.34 28.33
C GLU A 333 8.72 -11.24 28.88
N ILE A 334 7.91 -11.80 27.99
CA ILE A 334 6.95 -12.87 28.26
C ILE A 334 7.56 -14.15 27.65
N PRO A 335 8.09 -15.10 28.45
CA PRO A 335 8.87 -16.23 27.93
C PRO A 335 8.09 -17.20 27.03
N ALA A 336 6.77 -17.32 27.26
CA ALA A 336 5.82 -18.07 26.43
C ALA A 336 4.40 -17.52 26.66
N ALA A 337 3.84 -16.83 25.67
CA ALA A 337 2.55 -16.13 25.74
C ALA A 337 1.36 -17.10 25.79
N ARG A 338 0.35 -16.75 26.58
CA ARG A 338 -0.90 -17.48 26.78
C ARG A 338 -2.09 -16.63 26.37
N VAL A 339 -3.23 -17.24 26.06
CA VAL A 339 -4.46 -16.49 25.73
C VAL A 339 -4.84 -15.47 26.82
N ASN A 340 -4.58 -15.80 28.10
CA ASN A 340 -4.83 -14.94 29.26
C ASN A 340 -3.83 -13.76 29.42
N ASP A 341 -2.76 -13.72 28.63
CA ASP A 341 -1.81 -12.59 28.60
C ASP A 341 -2.28 -11.49 27.62
N THR A 342 -3.48 -11.64 27.05
CA THR A 342 -4.11 -10.67 26.15
C THR A 342 -4.58 -9.43 26.90
N GLY A 343 -4.22 -8.24 26.41
CA GLY A 343 -4.73 -6.96 26.87
C GLY A 343 -3.70 -5.82 26.74
N VAL A 344 -3.98 -4.68 27.39
CA VAL A 344 -3.10 -3.51 27.35
C VAL A 344 -2.05 -3.56 28.45
N TYR A 345 -0.79 -3.55 28.05
CA TYR A 345 0.37 -3.36 28.91
C TYR A 345 0.75 -1.87 28.91
N VAL A 346 0.99 -1.30 30.09
CA VAL A 346 1.39 0.11 30.23
C VAL A 346 2.79 0.18 30.82
N CYS A 347 3.76 0.68 30.05
CA CYS A 347 5.06 1.05 30.62
C CYS A 347 5.05 2.48 31.13
N MET A 348 5.74 2.70 32.24
CA MET A 348 5.99 3.99 32.87
C MET A 348 7.49 4.19 33.03
N THR A 349 8.02 5.24 32.40
CA THR A 349 9.38 5.73 32.60
C THR A 349 9.37 6.90 33.58
N ARG A 350 10.35 6.95 34.48
CA ARG A 350 10.60 8.08 35.38
C ARG A 350 12.07 8.46 35.34
N ASP A 351 12.33 9.72 35.00
CA ASP A 351 13.61 10.39 35.22
C ASP A 351 13.66 10.85 36.69
N ASN A 352 14.50 10.20 37.49
CA ASN A 352 14.59 10.47 38.93
C ASN A 352 15.32 11.77 39.27
N LYS A 353 15.99 12.39 38.29
CA LYS A 353 16.78 13.62 38.45
C LYS A 353 15.98 14.87 38.09
N HIS A 354 15.14 14.79 37.07
CA HIS A 354 14.28 15.89 36.61
C HIS A 354 12.83 15.75 37.09
N MET A 355 12.49 14.67 37.81
CA MET A 355 11.13 14.36 38.28
C MET A 355 10.08 14.25 37.15
N LEU A 356 10.54 13.94 35.93
CA LEU A 356 9.68 13.78 34.76
C LEU A 356 9.21 12.32 34.62
N ASN A 357 7.96 12.15 34.20
CA ASN A 357 7.39 10.86 33.84
C ASN A 357 6.88 10.86 32.38
N ALA A 358 7.00 9.73 31.71
CA ALA A 358 6.40 9.48 30.41
C ALA A 358 5.96 8.02 30.31
N THR A 359 4.83 7.77 29.66
CA THR A 359 4.22 6.43 29.54
C THR A 359 4.15 5.97 28.09
N ARG A 360 4.04 4.65 27.89
CA ARG A 360 3.75 4.01 26.61
C ARG A 360 2.75 2.88 26.84
N GLU A 361 1.74 2.79 25.99
CA GLU A 361 0.76 1.69 26.00
C GLU A 361 1.03 0.73 24.83
N VAL A 362 0.91 -0.58 25.10
CA VAL A 362 1.05 -1.65 24.11
C VAL A 362 -0.06 -2.68 24.33
N ASN A 363 -1.02 -2.72 23.42
CA ASN A 363 -2.05 -3.75 23.37
C ASN A 363 -1.46 -5.03 22.77
N VAL A 364 -1.59 -6.16 23.46
CA VAL A 364 -1.12 -7.48 23.02
C VAL A 364 -2.32 -8.41 22.89
N THR A 365 -2.44 -9.10 21.76
CA THR A 365 -3.51 -10.06 21.50
C THR A 365 -2.91 -11.44 21.20
N VAL A 366 -3.19 -12.42 22.06
CA VAL A 366 -2.62 -13.77 21.95
C VAL A 366 -3.65 -14.72 21.34
N VAL A 367 -3.36 -15.18 20.13
CA VAL A 367 -4.21 -16.07 19.34
C VAL A 367 -3.78 -17.52 19.57
N SER A 368 -4.67 -18.33 20.14
CA SER A 368 -4.46 -19.78 20.15
C SER A 368 -4.50 -20.30 18.71
N ALA A 369 -3.46 -21.00 18.29
CA ALA A 369 -3.38 -21.54 16.94
C ALA A 369 -4.39 -22.68 16.77
N MET A 370 -5.47 -22.41 16.03
CA MET A 370 -6.44 -23.44 15.64
C MET A 370 -5.69 -24.67 15.08
N PRO A 371 -5.97 -25.90 15.56
CA PRO A 371 -5.36 -27.08 15.00
C PRO A 371 -5.71 -27.16 13.51
N TYR A 372 -4.69 -27.41 12.69
CA TYR A 372 -4.67 -27.37 11.23
C TYR A 372 -6.03 -27.56 10.57
N SER A 373 -6.35 -26.66 9.62
CA SER A 373 -7.44 -26.88 8.68
C SER A 373 -7.29 -28.26 8.04
N PHE A 374 -8.21 -29.16 8.39
CA PHE A 374 -8.25 -30.52 7.84
C PHE A 374 -8.56 -30.43 6.35
N SER A 375 -7.51 -30.30 5.54
CA SER A 375 -7.63 -30.32 4.09
C SER A 375 -8.13 -31.69 3.67
N THR A 376 -9.43 -31.73 3.33
CA THR A 376 -10.17 -32.93 2.91
C THR A 376 -9.57 -33.59 1.68
N GLY A 377 -8.74 -32.87 0.92
CA GLY A 377 -7.90 -33.44 -0.14
C GLY A 377 -6.92 -34.51 0.34
N TYR A 378 -6.31 -34.37 1.53
CA TYR A 378 -5.34 -35.37 2.02
C TYR A 378 -6.02 -36.63 2.55
N THR A 379 -7.16 -36.50 3.23
CA THR A 379 -7.91 -37.66 3.74
C THR A 379 -8.59 -38.44 2.61
N THR A 380 -9.11 -37.75 1.59
CA THR A 380 -9.64 -38.39 0.38
C THR A 380 -8.53 -39.05 -0.44
N LEU A 381 -7.39 -38.38 -0.67
CA LEU A 381 -6.23 -38.96 -1.37
C LEU A 381 -5.74 -40.24 -0.69
N LEU A 382 -5.61 -40.22 0.65
CA LEU A 382 -5.23 -41.40 1.42
C LEU A 382 -6.25 -42.54 1.28
N GLY A 383 -7.55 -42.23 1.33
CA GLY A 383 -8.63 -43.19 1.10
C GLY A 383 -8.61 -43.81 -0.30
N CYS A 384 -8.33 -43.01 -1.34
CA CYS A 384 -8.17 -43.49 -2.71
C CYS A 384 -6.95 -44.42 -2.86
N VAL A 385 -5.80 -44.05 -2.28
CA VAL A 385 -4.58 -44.89 -2.29
C VAL A 385 -4.82 -46.22 -1.59
N VAL A 386 -5.41 -46.22 -0.39
CA VAL A 386 -5.75 -47.45 0.34
C VAL A 386 -6.74 -48.32 -0.45
N SER A 387 -7.76 -47.72 -1.06
CA SER A 387 -8.74 -48.43 -1.89
C SER A 387 -8.10 -49.09 -3.12
N LEU A 388 -7.21 -48.38 -3.82
CA LEU A 388 -6.46 -48.92 -4.96
C LEU A 388 -5.54 -50.08 -4.54
N VAL A 389 -4.86 -49.96 -3.40
CA VAL A 389 -4.04 -51.06 -2.87
C VAL A 389 -4.90 -52.28 -2.54
N VAL A 390 -6.07 -52.11 -1.90
CA VAL A 390 -6.98 -53.23 -1.60
C VAL A 390 -7.53 -53.89 -2.87
N ILE A 391 -7.88 -53.11 -3.90
CA ILE A 391 -8.34 -53.64 -5.20
C ILE A 391 -7.22 -54.43 -5.89
N LEU A 392 -5.98 -53.92 -5.89
CA LEU A 392 -4.82 -54.62 -6.45
C LEU A 392 -4.51 -55.90 -5.65
N MET A 393 -4.58 -55.87 -4.32
CA MET A 393 -4.43 -57.07 -3.48
C MET A 393 -5.52 -58.11 -3.80
N TYR A 394 -6.78 -57.69 -4.01
CA TYR A 394 -7.85 -58.60 -4.40
C TYR A 394 -7.59 -59.25 -5.78
N LEU A 395 -7.25 -58.44 -6.78
CA LEU A 395 -7.02 -58.90 -8.16
C LEU A 395 -5.78 -59.78 -8.33
N TYR A 396 -4.70 -59.54 -7.56
CA TYR A 396 -3.43 -60.26 -7.71
C TYR A 396 -3.15 -61.31 -6.62
N LEU A 397 -3.81 -61.28 -5.46
CA LEU A 397 -3.59 -62.24 -4.37
C LEU A 397 -4.80 -63.13 -4.03
N THR A 398 -5.94 -63.02 -4.71
CA THR A 398 -6.99 -64.06 -4.63
C THR A 398 -6.75 -65.15 -5.69
N PRO A 399 -6.32 -66.38 -5.32
CA PRO A 399 -6.03 -67.41 -6.32
C PRO A 399 -7.31 -68.04 -6.85
N CYS A 400 -7.60 -67.85 -8.14
CA CYS A 400 -8.74 -68.47 -8.82
C CYS A 400 -8.65 -70.02 -8.84
N ARG A 401 -9.16 -70.67 -7.80
CA ARG A 401 -9.36 -72.13 -7.76
C ARG A 401 -10.81 -72.49 -8.11
N CYS A 402 -11.08 -72.84 -9.37
CA CYS A 402 -12.28 -73.61 -9.72
C CYS A 402 -12.11 -74.37 -11.05
N GLY A 403 -11.32 -75.44 -11.03
CA GLY A 403 -11.28 -76.43 -12.10
C GLY A 403 -12.12 -77.65 -11.75
N CYS A 404 -13.43 -77.63 -12.05
CA CYS A 404 -14.29 -78.81 -12.24
C CYS A 404 -15.71 -78.41 -12.65
N CYS A 405 -16.17 -78.87 -13.82
CA CYS A 405 -17.48 -78.49 -14.38
C CYS A 405 -18.61 -79.47 -13.99
N LYS A 406 -19.81 -78.94 -13.72
CA LYS A 406 -21.08 -79.60 -14.06
C LYS A 406 -22.13 -78.55 -14.51
N GLN A 407 -22.69 -78.78 -15.69
CA GLN A 407 -23.98 -78.24 -16.18
C GLN A 407 -25.07 -79.32 -15.92
N PRO A 408 -26.40 -79.09 -16.16
CA PRO A 408 -27.08 -78.02 -16.91
C PRO A 408 -28.17 -77.31 -16.03
N GLN A 409 -29.21 -76.58 -16.47
CA GLN A 409 -29.91 -76.37 -17.76
C GLN A 409 -30.32 -74.89 -17.95
N ALA A 410 -30.83 -74.55 -19.15
CA ALA A 410 -31.37 -73.23 -19.48
C ALA A 410 -32.90 -73.28 -19.70
N ILE A 411 -33.61 -72.20 -19.31
CA ILE A 411 -35.03 -71.93 -19.53
C ILE A 411 -35.14 -70.44 -19.97
N PRO A 412 -36.01 -70.06 -20.93
CA PRO A 412 -35.77 -68.89 -21.78
C PRO A 412 -36.28 -67.53 -21.27
N ILE A 413 -35.80 -66.48 -21.94
CA ILE A 413 -36.06 -65.05 -21.71
C ILE A 413 -37.45 -64.62 -22.26
N PRO A 414 -38.28 -63.92 -21.47
CA PRO A 414 -39.31 -62.99 -21.97
C PRO A 414 -38.73 -61.58 -22.19
N ALA A 415 -39.25 -60.84 -23.18
CA ALA A 415 -38.64 -59.59 -23.65
C ALA A 415 -38.71 -58.42 -22.66
N TYR A 416 -37.65 -57.59 -22.65
CA TYR A 416 -37.57 -56.32 -21.93
C TYR A 416 -38.30 -55.22 -22.70
N ASN A 417 -39.29 -54.57 -22.06
CA ASN A 417 -40.01 -53.43 -22.62
C ASN A 417 -39.55 -52.15 -21.87
N PRO A 418 -38.99 -51.12 -22.56
CA PRO A 418 -38.40 -49.97 -21.88
C PRO A 418 -39.46 -48.93 -21.47
N GLY A 419 -39.74 -48.82 -20.17
CA GLY A 419 -40.46 -47.67 -19.62
C GLY A 419 -41.21 -47.92 -18.31
N THR A 420 -40.58 -47.58 -17.17
CA THR A 420 -41.22 -47.09 -15.92
C THR A 420 -40.15 -46.86 -14.83
N LEU A 421 -39.37 -45.78 -14.95
CA LEU A 421 -38.63 -45.21 -13.82
C LEU A 421 -39.10 -43.78 -13.57
N ALA A 422 -40.22 -43.69 -12.85
CA ALA A 422 -40.76 -42.47 -12.27
C ALA A 422 -41.49 -42.81 -10.97
N SER A 423 -41.64 -41.81 -10.09
CA SER A 423 -42.48 -41.84 -8.88
C SER A 423 -42.31 -43.01 -7.90
N ILE A 424 -41.27 -42.96 -7.06
CA ILE A 424 -41.43 -43.24 -5.62
C ILE A 424 -40.78 -42.11 -4.81
N PHE A 425 -41.47 -40.97 -4.74
CA PHE A 425 -41.28 -39.93 -3.71
C PHE A 425 -42.65 -39.39 -3.32
N SER A 426 -43.09 -39.69 -2.09
CA SER A 426 -44.26 -39.09 -1.44
C SER A 426 -43.94 -38.94 0.05
N PRO A 427 -44.00 -37.73 0.64
CA PRO A 427 -43.53 -37.46 1.99
C PRO A 427 -44.64 -37.47 3.05
N THR A 428 -44.24 -37.56 4.33
CA THR A 428 -45.08 -37.19 5.49
C THR A 428 -44.30 -36.32 6.48
N LEU A 429 -45.02 -35.35 7.08
CA LEU A 429 -44.57 -34.43 8.13
C LEU A 429 -44.15 -35.20 9.42
N SER A 430 -43.32 -34.69 10.34
CA SER A 430 -42.79 -33.34 10.65
C SER A 430 -41.39 -33.45 11.33
N ASN A 431 -40.64 -32.41 11.74
CA ASN A 431 -40.93 -30.99 12.00
C ASN A 431 -39.62 -30.14 11.98
N LYS A 432 -39.67 -28.91 11.44
CA LYS A 432 -38.78 -27.75 11.64
C LYS A 432 -37.23 -27.95 11.78
N HIS A 433 -36.48 -27.43 10.80
CA HIS A 433 -35.93 -26.04 10.87
C HIS A 433 -35.55 -25.55 9.45
N VAL A 434 -35.20 -24.27 9.30
CA VAL A 434 -35.13 -23.56 7.98
C VAL A 434 -33.69 -23.34 7.51
N VAL A 435 -33.53 -23.28 6.19
CA VAL A 435 -32.28 -23.32 5.40
C VAL A 435 -31.81 -21.92 4.95
N PHE A 436 -30.49 -21.73 4.84
CA PHE A 436 -29.83 -20.84 3.87
C PHE A 436 -28.86 -21.72 3.06
N ILE A 437 -29.23 -22.18 1.85
CA ILE A 437 -29.09 -21.50 0.55
C ILE A 437 -27.61 -21.39 0.14
N GLU A 438 -27.13 -22.44 -0.53
CA GLU A 438 -26.04 -22.37 -1.51
C GLU A 438 -26.65 -22.38 -2.93
N PRO A 439 -26.11 -21.60 -3.87
CA PRO A 439 -26.08 -21.94 -5.30
C PRO A 439 -24.71 -22.57 -5.60
N MET A 440 -24.61 -23.89 -5.58
CA MET A 440 -24.67 -24.72 -6.80
C MET A 440 -23.66 -24.31 -7.89
N LEU A 441 -22.56 -25.05 -7.94
CA LEU A 441 -21.65 -25.13 -9.08
C LEU A 441 -21.77 -26.57 -9.63
N GLU A 442 -22.57 -26.75 -10.68
CA GLU A 442 -22.78 -28.05 -11.33
C GLU A 442 -21.97 -28.12 -12.62
N ASP A 443 -21.14 -29.17 -12.75
CA ASP A 443 -20.28 -29.41 -13.91
C ASP A 443 -20.99 -30.29 -14.95
N GLN A 444 -21.03 -29.84 -16.22
CA GLN A 444 -21.46 -30.68 -17.33
C GLN A 444 -20.54 -30.51 -18.54
N ASN A 445 -19.95 -31.63 -18.97
CA ASN A 445 -19.00 -31.71 -20.07
C ASN A 445 -19.69 -31.78 -21.44
N GLY A 446 -19.21 -30.96 -22.38
CA GLY A 446 -19.06 -31.35 -23.78
C GLY A 446 -20.10 -30.84 -24.80
N GLY A 447 -19.60 -30.27 -25.89
CA GLY A 447 -20.38 -29.99 -27.10
C GLY A 447 -19.88 -28.78 -27.89
N LEU A 448 -19.11 -28.98 -28.97
CA LEU A 448 -18.78 -27.88 -29.89
C LEU A 448 -20.01 -27.41 -30.66
N ARG A 449 -20.20 -26.08 -30.75
CA ARG A 449 -20.68 -25.45 -31.98
C ARG A 449 -20.13 -24.04 -32.16
N VAL A 450 -19.78 -23.72 -33.40
CA VAL A 450 -19.25 -22.40 -33.81
C VAL A 450 -20.41 -21.48 -34.18
N ALA A 451 -20.34 -20.22 -33.73
CA ALA A 451 -21.06 -19.09 -34.30
C ALA A 451 -20.16 -17.84 -34.24
N LEU A 452 -20.15 -17.03 -35.30
CA LEU A 452 -19.29 -15.85 -35.41
C LEU A 452 -19.95 -14.60 -34.80
N ALA A 453 -19.14 -13.74 -34.15
CA ALA A 453 -19.28 -12.29 -34.25
C ALA A 453 -17.97 -11.55 -33.91
N THR A 454 -17.59 -10.64 -34.81
CA THR A 454 -16.81 -9.40 -34.64
C THR A 454 -17.01 -8.69 -33.29
N GLU A 455 -16.13 -7.88 -32.70
CA GLU A 455 -14.75 -7.34 -32.95
C GLU A 455 -14.34 -6.59 -31.63
N ARG A 456 -13.15 -6.03 -31.30
CA ARG A 456 -11.78 -5.76 -31.83
C ARG A 456 -10.90 -5.45 -30.58
N SER A 457 -9.57 -5.23 -30.55
CA SER A 457 -8.42 -5.39 -31.48
C SER A 457 -7.14 -5.29 -30.64
N THR A 458 -6.20 -6.22 -30.76
CA THR A 458 -4.86 -6.10 -30.14
C THR A 458 -3.92 -5.29 -31.02
N LEU A 459 -3.28 -4.26 -30.45
CA LEU A 459 -2.16 -3.55 -31.08
C LEU A 459 -0.87 -4.36 -30.85
N GLN A 460 -0.18 -4.70 -31.94
CA GLN A 460 1.05 -5.46 -31.94
C GLN A 460 2.15 -4.63 -32.62
N TRP A 461 3.31 -4.53 -31.98
CA TRP A 461 4.44 -3.74 -32.48
C TRP A 461 5.42 -4.65 -33.23
N GLU A 462 5.54 -4.47 -34.55
CA GLU A 462 6.61 -5.09 -35.33
C GLU A 462 7.92 -4.31 -35.21
N TRP A 463 9.04 -5.04 -35.19
CA TRP A 463 10.40 -4.51 -35.20
C TRP A 463 11.06 -4.85 -36.52
N ASP A 464 11.14 -3.87 -37.42
CA ASP A 464 11.73 -4.05 -38.74
C ASP A 464 13.26 -4.09 -38.65
N THR A 465 13.89 -5.11 -39.23
CA THR A 465 15.35 -5.35 -39.13
C THR A 465 15.98 -5.71 -40.48
N SER A 466 16.17 -4.71 -41.33
CA SER A 466 17.03 -4.82 -42.51
C SER A 466 17.71 -3.48 -42.83
N GLY A 467 19.01 -3.50 -43.17
CA GLY A 467 19.77 -2.26 -43.44
C GLY A 467 21.28 -2.34 -43.16
N LEU A 468 21.97 -3.37 -43.67
CA LEU A 468 23.44 -3.48 -43.56
C LEU A 468 24.08 -3.99 -44.87
N THR A 469 24.25 -3.06 -45.82
CA THR A 469 25.23 -3.07 -46.92
C THR A 469 25.51 -1.63 -47.34
#